data_AF-A0A428BPW1-F1
#
_entry.id   AF-A0A428BPW1-F1
#
_cell.length_a   1.000
_cell.length_b   1.000
_cell.length_c   1.000
_cell.angle_alpha   90.00
_cell.angle_beta   90.00
_cell.angle_gamma   90.00
#
_symmetry.space_group_name_H-M   'P 1'
#
loop_
_entity.id
_entity.type
_entity.pdbx_description
1 polymer ?
#
loop_
_entity_poly.entity_id
_entity_poly.type
_entity_poly.pdbx_seq_one_letter_code
_entity_poly.pdbx_strand_id
1 'polypeptide(L)'
;MTNKDENFFEKKMDRREFLKKAGIGGAGLALGLSGASAFLAPKLDKQEKISYGNEKIDFYGKHQAGITTPMQRNIYFVVLDLHTTDKDKII
;
A
#
# COMPACT_ATOMS: atom_id res chain seq x y z
N MET A 1 -15.98 35.99 28.11
CA MET A 1 -14.68 35.36 27.81
C MET A 1 -14.94 33.94 27.39
N THR A 2 -14.92 33.65 26.09
CA THR A 2 -14.97 32.29 25.54
C THR A 2 -13.96 32.27 24.40
N ASN A 3 -12.74 31.84 24.73
CA ASN A 3 -11.66 31.69 23.75
C ASN A 3 -12.04 30.59 22.76
N LYS A 4 -11.96 30.95 21.48
CA LYS A 4 -12.13 30.04 20.35
C LYS A 4 -10.77 29.37 20.17
N ASP A 5 -10.67 28.10 20.54
CA ASP A 5 -9.43 27.35 20.39
C ASP A 5 -9.22 26.99 18.93
N GLU A 6 -8.58 27.92 18.22
CA GLU A 6 -7.91 27.69 16.95
C GLU A 6 -6.69 26.83 17.25
N ASN A 7 -6.70 25.55 16.84
CA ASN A 7 -5.52 24.72 16.50
C ASN A 7 -5.93 23.28 16.15
N PHE A 8 -6.78 23.13 15.14
CA PHE A 8 -7.22 21.81 14.65
C PHE A 8 -6.14 21.10 13.82
N PHE A 9 -5.15 21.85 13.29
CA PHE A 9 -4.13 21.36 12.36
C PHE A 9 -2.77 21.02 13.02
N GLU A 10 -2.54 21.41 14.28
CA GLU A 10 -1.26 21.16 14.99
C GLU A 10 -1.22 19.84 15.76
N LYS A 11 -2.36 19.15 15.90
CA LYS A 11 -2.40 17.87 16.63
C LYS A 11 -1.89 16.74 15.74
N LYS A 12 -0.77 16.10 16.11
CA LYS A 12 -0.28 14.87 15.46
C LYS A 12 -1.40 13.83 15.43
N MET A 13 -1.96 13.60 14.24
CA MET A 13 -3.06 12.67 14.03
C MET A 13 -2.50 11.25 13.83
N ASP A 14 -2.94 10.31 14.67
CA ASP A 14 -2.57 8.91 14.52
C ASP A 14 -3.26 8.28 13.31
N ARG A 15 -2.61 7.32 12.64
CA ARG A 15 -3.14 6.63 11.44
C ARG A 15 -4.51 6.02 11.69
N ARG A 16 -4.72 5.50 12.89
CA ARG A 16 -6.00 4.92 13.35
C ARG A 16 -7.09 5.99 13.46
N GLU A 17 -6.75 7.18 13.94
CA GLU A 17 -7.68 8.30 14.06
C GLU A 17 -8.03 8.87 12.69
N PHE A 18 -7.04 8.96 11.78
CA PHE A 18 -7.26 9.30 10.37
C PHE A 18 -8.22 8.31 9.71
N LEU A 19 -8.01 6.99 9.85
CA LEU A 19 -8.88 5.97 9.25
C LEU A 19 -10.30 6.00 9.83
N LYS A 20 -10.46 6.23 11.14
CA LYS A 20 -11.79 6.41 11.76
C LYS A 20 -12.50 7.63 11.20
N LYS A 21 -11.81 8.76 11.08
CA LYS A 21 -12.37 10.01 10.53
C LYS A 21 -12.65 9.91 9.04
N ALA A 22 -11.77 9.29 8.26
CA ALA A 22 -11.97 9.03 6.83
C ALA A 22 -13.11 8.03 6.58
N GLY A 23 -13.28 7.03 7.45
CA GLY A 23 -14.40 6.09 7.37
C GLY A 23 -15.75 6.74 7.67
N ILE A 24 -15.80 7.71 8.60
CA ILE A 24 -17.03 8.45 8.93
C ILE A 24 -17.28 9.59 7.93
N GLY A 25 -16.23 10.27 7.46
CA GLY A 25 -16.29 11.36 6.47
C GLY A 25 -16.43 10.91 5.01
N GLY A 26 -16.04 9.66 4.69
CA GLY A 26 -16.16 9.08 3.36
C GLY A 26 -17.62 8.80 2.95
N ALA A 27 -18.52 8.65 3.91
CA ALA A 27 -19.95 8.59 3.66
C ALA A 27 -20.56 9.97 3.36
N GLY A 28 -19.93 11.06 3.82
CA GLY A 28 -20.43 12.44 3.66
C GLY A 28 -20.10 13.10 2.32
N LEU A 29 -19.07 12.63 1.61
CA LEU A 29 -18.67 13.13 0.29
C LEU A 29 -19.52 12.58 -0.86
N ALA A 30 -20.45 11.65 -0.60
CA ALA A 30 -21.31 11.07 -1.62
C ALA A 30 -22.49 11.98 -2.02
N LEU A 31 -22.78 13.05 -1.26
CA LEU A 31 -23.97 13.89 -1.47
C LEU A 31 -23.67 15.39 -1.73
N GLY A 32 -22.45 15.72 -2.15
CA GLY A 32 -22.00 17.09 -2.43
C GLY A 32 -21.85 17.42 -3.92
N LEU A 33 -22.97 17.68 -4.58
CA LEU A 33 -23.23 18.47 -5.79
C LEU A 33 -22.04 18.95 -6.68
N SER A 34 -22.13 18.60 -7.97
CA SER A 34 -21.50 19.21 -9.17
C SER A 34 -20.08 18.78 -9.60
N GLY A 35 -20.01 17.83 -10.55
CA GLY A 35 -19.03 17.83 -11.65
C GLY A 35 -17.71 17.04 -11.49
N ALA A 36 -17.19 16.82 -10.28
CA ALA A 36 -15.85 16.23 -10.11
C ALA A 36 -15.80 14.71 -9.85
N SER A 37 -16.96 14.05 -9.68
CA SER A 37 -17.03 12.62 -9.33
C SER A 37 -16.55 11.67 -10.44
N ALA A 38 -16.43 12.13 -11.69
CA ALA A 38 -15.91 11.33 -12.80
C ALA A 38 -14.38 11.12 -12.74
N PHE A 39 -13.64 11.95 -12.01
CA PHE A 39 -12.17 11.82 -11.89
C PHE A 39 -11.71 10.83 -10.82
N LEU A 40 -12.62 10.43 -9.92
CA LEU A 40 -12.34 9.48 -8.84
C LEU A 40 -12.84 8.08 -9.12
N ALA A 41 -13.51 7.83 -10.26
CA ALA A 41 -13.82 6.48 -10.69
C ALA A 41 -12.50 5.74 -10.95
N PRO A 42 -12.09 4.79 -10.09
CA PRO A 42 -10.95 3.96 -10.42
C PRO A 42 -11.39 3.17 -11.65
N LYS A 43 -10.60 3.21 -12.73
CA LYS A 43 -10.75 2.27 -13.84
C LYS A 43 -10.50 0.86 -13.28
N LEU A 44 -11.55 0.24 -12.76
CA LEU A 44 -11.61 -1.10 -12.18
C LEU A 44 -11.59 -2.19 -13.27
N ASP A 45 -10.90 -1.93 -14.39
CA ASP A 45 -10.88 -2.81 -15.56
C ASP A 45 -9.50 -3.42 -15.79
N LYS A 46 -8.54 -3.15 -14.90
CA LYS A 46 -7.27 -3.85 -14.91
C LYS A 46 -7.43 -5.14 -14.12
N GLN A 47 -7.89 -6.19 -14.80
CA GLN A 47 -7.84 -7.54 -14.28
C GLN A 47 -6.41 -7.78 -13.74
N GLU A 48 -6.29 -7.97 -12.43
CA GLU A 48 -4.98 -8.19 -11.82
C GLU A 48 -4.36 -9.42 -12.46
N LYS A 49 -3.14 -9.28 -13.01
CA LYS A 49 -2.41 -10.42 -13.54
C LYS A 49 -1.98 -11.27 -12.35
N ILE A 50 -2.76 -12.30 -12.08
CA ILE A 50 -2.45 -13.35 -11.10
C ILE A 50 -1.71 -14.45 -11.86
N SER A 51 -0.57 -14.89 -11.31
CA SER A 51 0.16 -16.05 -11.80
C SER A 51 -0.45 -17.32 -11.23
N TYR A 52 -0.80 -18.27 -12.11
CA TYR A 52 -1.47 -19.51 -11.70
C TYR A 52 -0.52 -20.69 -11.53
N GLY A 53 0.76 -20.54 -11.90
CA GLY A 53 1.84 -21.51 -11.68
C GLY A 53 2.38 -22.17 -12.95
N ASN A 54 1.79 -21.86 -14.12
CA ASN A 54 2.27 -22.37 -15.42
C ASN A 54 3.23 -21.38 -16.10
N GLU A 55 3.41 -20.18 -15.54
CA GLU A 55 4.32 -19.17 -16.06
C GLU A 55 5.77 -19.51 -15.69
N LYS A 56 6.69 -19.35 -16.65
CA LYS A 56 8.13 -19.39 -16.39
C LYS A 56 8.58 -17.98 -16.04
N ILE A 57 9.18 -17.82 -14.86
CA ILE A 57 9.77 -16.55 -14.43
C ILE A 57 11.29 -16.66 -14.55
N ASP A 58 11.89 -15.76 -15.32
CA ASP A 58 13.34 -15.71 -15.48
C ASP A 58 14.00 -15.35 -14.15
N PHE A 59 15.06 -16.10 -13.82
CA PHE A 59 15.83 -15.85 -12.60
C PHE A 59 16.79 -14.67 -12.76
N TYR A 60 17.35 -14.48 -13.95
CA TYR A 60 18.32 -13.44 -14.24
C TYR A 60 17.67 -12.26 -14.96
N GLY A 61 18.10 -11.05 -14.58
CA GLY A 61 17.66 -9.81 -15.19
C GLY A 61 18.29 -8.59 -14.52
N LYS A 62 18.00 -7.40 -15.03
CA LYS A 62 18.45 -6.13 -14.43
C LYS A 62 17.88 -5.91 -13.02
N HIS A 63 16.66 -6.40 -12.79
CA HIS A 63 15.95 -6.33 -11.53
C HIS A 63 15.58 -7.74 -11.08
N GLN A 64 15.64 -7.99 -9.77
CA GLN A 64 15.28 -9.30 -9.20
C GLN A 64 13.80 -9.62 -9.43
N ALA A 65 13.51 -10.90 -9.67
CA ALA A 65 12.14 -11.40 -9.67
C ALA A 65 11.49 -11.22 -8.29
N GLY A 66 10.16 -11.13 -8.26
CA GLY A 66 9.37 -10.92 -7.04
C GLY A 66 9.03 -9.46 -6.72
N ILE A 67 9.59 -8.47 -7.45
CA ILE A 67 9.23 -7.05 -7.28
C ILE A 67 8.11 -6.64 -8.24
N THR A 68 8.36 -6.75 -9.55
CA THR A 68 7.38 -6.43 -10.62
C THR A 68 6.74 -7.69 -11.21
N THR A 69 7.10 -8.88 -10.70
CA THR A 69 6.48 -10.15 -11.07
C THR A 69 4.98 -10.11 -10.74
N PRO A 70 4.11 -10.66 -11.62
CA PRO A 70 2.68 -10.78 -11.33
C PRO A 70 2.39 -11.46 -9.99
N MET A 71 1.28 -11.11 -9.35
CA MET A 71 0.93 -11.61 -8.02
C MET A 71 0.79 -13.14 -8.03
N GLN A 72 1.52 -13.81 -7.13
CA GLN A 72 1.47 -15.27 -6.96
C GLN A 72 0.47 -15.66 -5.87
N ARG A 73 -0.07 -16.88 -5.96
CA ARG A 73 -1.09 -17.39 -5.03
C ARG A 73 -0.61 -17.57 -3.59
N ASN A 74 0.64 -18.00 -3.41
CA ASN A 74 1.20 -18.40 -2.12
C ASN A 74 2.51 -17.65 -1.87
N ILE A 75 2.83 -17.39 -0.59
CA ILE A 75 4.09 -16.77 -0.16
C ILE A 75 4.69 -17.54 1.01
N TYR A 76 6.00 -17.76 0.95
CA TYR A 76 6.82 -18.19 2.09
C TYR A 76 7.83 -17.09 2.37
N PHE A 77 7.79 -16.53 3.57
CA PHE A 77 8.67 -15.44 3.97
C PHE A 77 9.58 -15.89 5.11
N VAL A 78 10.88 -15.64 4.97
CA VAL A 78 11.90 -16.08 5.93
C VAL A 78 12.77 -14.88 6.30
N VAL A 79 13.11 -14.79 7.58
CA VAL A 79 14.09 -13.84 8.12
C VAL A 79 15.20 -14.66 8.77
N LEU A 80 16.45 -14.39 8.41
CA LEU A 80 17.62 -15.12 8.89
C LEU A 80 18.62 -14.15 9.50
N ASP A 81 19.27 -14.56 10.58
CA ASP A 81 20.39 -13.84 11.18
C ASP A 81 21.71 -14.38 10.64
N LEU A 82 22.67 -13.50 10.42
CA LEU A 82 24.04 -13.90 10.10
C LEU A 82 24.73 -14.44 11.35
N HIS A 83 25.21 -15.68 11.31
CA HIS A 83 25.97 -16.29 12.40
C HIS A 83 27.45 -15.87 12.44
N THR A 84 27.92 -15.14 11.43
CA THR A 84 29.28 -14.63 11.34
C THR A 84 29.30 -13.30 10.61
N THR A 85 30.33 -12.49 10.89
CA THR A 85 30.64 -11.24 10.19
C THR A 85 31.83 -11.39 9.25
N ASP A 86 32.43 -12.58 9.18
CA ASP A 86 33.53 -12.90 8.28
C ASP A 86 33.03 -12.94 6.83
N LYS A 87 33.49 -11.98 6.03
CA LYS A 87 33.01 -11.76 4.66
C LYS A 87 33.28 -12.97 3.77
N ASP A 88 34.45 -13.58 3.89
CA ASP A 88 34.88 -14.69 3.02
C ASP A 88 34.08 -15.97 3.26
N LYS A 89 33.29 -16.03 4.35
CA LYS A 89 32.35 -17.12 4.64
C LYS A 89 30.93 -16.85 4.14
N ILE A 90 30.64 -15.65 3.66
CA ILE A 90 29.29 -15.21 3.24
C ILE A 90 29.20 -15.11 1.70
N ILE A 91 30.29 -14.70 1.04
CA ILE A 91 30.31 -14.44 -0.42
C ILE A 91 31.04 -15.52 -1.21
#